data_AF-A0A5C1Q984-F1
#
_entry.id   AF-A0A5C1Q984-F1
#
_cell.length_a   1.000
_cell.length_b   1.000
_cell.length_c   1.000
_cell.angle_alpha   90.00
_cell.angle_beta   90.00
_cell.angle_gamma   90.00
#
_symmetry.space_group_name_H-M   'P 1'
#
loop_
_entity.id
_entity.type
_entity.pdbx_description
1 polymer ?
#
loop_
_entity_poly.entity_id
_entity_poly.type
_entity_poly.pdbx_seq_one_letter_code
_entity_poly.pdbx_strand_id
1 'polypeptide(L)' 'MISSPDSPAPRLVPCPACGTPAPFAKDLNPYRPFCSLRCREHDLGAWASGDYRVGAVEPPDDFDAGA' A
#
# COMPACT_ATOMS: atom_id res chain seq x y z
N MET A 1 -12.01 12.97 24.80
CA MET A 1 -10.93 12.45 23.94
C MET A 1 -10.23 13.64 23.28
N ILE A 2 -9.40 14.34 24.06
CA ILE A 2 -8.57 15.45 23.58
C ILE A 2 -7.23 14.81 23.21
N SER A 3 -6.79 14.98 21.97
CA SER A 3 -5.44 14.64 21.54
C SER A 3 -4.45 15.48 22.34
N SER A 4 -3.54 14.84 23.07
CA SER A 4 -2.46 15.53 23.78
C SER A 4 -1.61 16.34 22.80
N PRO A 5 -1.24 17.58 23.14
CA PRO A 5 -0.47 18.48 22.26
C PRO A 5 0.98 18.03 22.04
N ASP A 6 1.43 16.97 22.72
CA ASP A 6 2.81 16.45 22.66
C ASP A 6 3.00 15.28 21.69
N SER A 7 1.93 14.79 21.04
CA SER A 7 2.07 13.70 20.09
C SER A 7 2.85 14.17 18.85
N PRO A 8 3.95 13.49 18.46
CA PRO A 8 4.72 13.89 17.29
C PRO A 8 3.84 13.84 16.04
N ALA A 9 4.01 14.84 15.17
CA ALA A 9 3.24 14.92 13.94
C ALA A 9 3.34 13.61 13.14
N PRO A 10 2.23 13.11 12.57
CA PRO A 10 2.23 11.84 11.85
C PRO A 10 3.13 11.94 10.62
N ARG A 11 3.96 10.91 10.39
CA ARG A 11 4.71 10.81 9.12
C ARG A 11 3.72 10.74 7.96
N LEU A 12 3.97 11.47 6.87
CA LEU A 12 3.15 11.37 5.66
C LEU A 12 3.80 10.39 4.68
N VAL A 13 3.01 9.51 4.07
CA VAL A 13 3.44 8.60 3.01
C VAL A 13 2.56 8.78 1.76
N PRO A 14 3.08 8.59 0.55
CA PRO A 14 2.26 8.67 -0.65
C PRO A 14 1.25 7.51 -0.68
N CYS A 15 -0.02 7.81 -0.96
CA CYS A 15 -1.06 6.80 -1.17
C CYS A 15 -0.69 5.93 -2.39
N PRO A 16 -0.62 4.58 -2.27
CA PRO A 16 -0.25 3.72 -3.40
C PRO A 16 -1.20 3.82 -4.60
N ALA A 17 -2.48 4.12 -4.36
CA ALA A 17 -3.49 4.16 -5.41
C ALA A 17 -3.58 5.50 -6.16
N CYS A 18 -3.21 6.62 -5.54
CA CYS A 18 -3.43 7.96 -6.12
C CYS A 18 -2.33 8.99 -5.85
N GLY A 19 -1.31 8.65 -5.05
CA GLY A 19 -0.19 9.54 -4.71
C GLY A 19 -0.47 10.61 -3.66
N THR A 20 -1.72 10.84 -3.24
CA THR A 20 -2.03 11.82 -2.18
C THR A 20 -1.29 11.51 -0.88
N PRO A 21 -0.65 12.50 -0.22
CA PRO A 21 -0.03 12.31 1.09
C PRO A 21 -1.04 11.81 2.14
N ALA A 22 -0.76 10.66 2.76
CA ALA A 22 -1.60 10.02 3.76
C ALA A 22 -0.87 10.00 5.13
N PRO A 23 -1.51 10.46 6.22
CA PRO A 23 -0.96 10.31 7.57
C PRO A 23 -0.72 8.86 7.91
N PHE A 24 0.51 8.50 8.27
CA PHE A 24 0.89 7.17 8.69
C PHE A 24 0.68 6.95 10.21
N ALA A 25 -0.43 7.45 10.78
CA ALA A 25 -0.84 7.21 12.17
C ALA A 25 -2.24 6.57 12.26
N LYS A 26 -2.38 5.48 13.03
CA LYS A 26 -3.63 4.70 13.13
C LYS A 26 -4.82 5.53 13.62
N ASP A 27 -4.56 6.40 14.59
CA ASP A 27 -5.60 7.19 15.27
C ASP A 27 -6.13 8.33 14.38
N LEU A 28 -5.35 8.76 13.38
CA LEU A 28 -5.72 9.82 12.44
C LEU A 28 -6.21 9.25 11.10
N ASN A 29 -5.69 8.11 10.69
CA ASN A 29 -6.04 7.45 9.43
C ASN A 29 -6.14 5.93 9.64
N PRO A 30 -7.36 5.36 9.64
CA PRO A 30 -7.56 3.91 9.75
C PRO A 30 -7.28 3.18 8.43
N TYR A 31 -7.14 3.88 7.31
CA TYR A 31 -7.00 3.30 5.96
C TYR A 31 -5.55 3.23 5.45
N ARG A 32 -4.57 3.52 6.30
CA ARG A 32 -3.14 3.49 5.94
C ARG A 32 -2.76 2.16 5.26
N PRO A 33 -1.89 2.19 4.23
CA PRO A 33 -1.17 3.35 3.68
C PRO A 33 -2.00 4.23 2.74
N PHE A 34 -3.28 3.93 2.53
CA PHE A 34 -4.15 4.69 1.63
C PHE A 34 -4.68 5.98 2.28
N CYS A 35 -5.01 6.97 1.45
CA CYS A 35 -5.59 8.23 1.92
C CYS A 35 -7.07 8.10 2.31
N SER A 36 -7.77 7.05 1.88
CA SER A 36 -9.20 6.84 2.12
C SER A 36 -9.63 5.39 1.92
N LEU A 37 -10.83 5.06 2.41
CA LEU A 37 -11.49 3.77 2.14
C LEU A 37 -11.59 3.46 0.64
N ARG A 38 -12.01 4.46 -0.16
CA ARG A 38 -12.14 4.34 -1.61
C ARG A 38 -10.84 3.87 -2.28
N CYS A 39 -9.71 4.44 -1.87
CA CYS A 39 -8.41 4.07 -2.43
C CYS A 39 -8.00 2.64 -2.03
N ARG A 40 -8.30 2.22 -0.79
CA ARG A 40 -8.07 0.83 -0.34
C ARG A 40 -8.90 -0.16 -1.15
N GLU A 41 -10.18 0.13 -1.38
CA GLU A 41 -11.08 -0.74 -2.14
C GLU A 41 -10.73 -0.77 -3.62
N HIS A 42 -10.30 0.35 -4.19
CA HIS A 42 -9.83 0.41 -5.58
C HIS A 42 -8.58 -0.44 -5.80
N ASP A 43 -7.59 -0.34 -4.91
CA ASP A 43 -6.38 -1.18 -4.94
C ASP A 43 -6.76 -2.67 -4.87
N LEU A 44 -7.63 -3.05 -3.93
CA LEU A 44 -8.17 -4.41 -3.84
C LEU A 44 -8.88 -4.86 -5.13
N GLY A 45 -9.62 -3.96 -5.79
CA GLY A 45 -10.24 -4.20 -7.08
C GLY A 45 -9.21 -4.50 -8.18
N ALA A 46 -8.16 -3.68 -8.29
CA ALA A 46 -7.09 -3.89 -9.26
C ALA A 46 -6.35 -5.22 -9.03
N TRP A 47 -6.18 -5.65 -7.77
CA TRP A 47 -5.70 -6.99 -7.43
C TRP A 47 -6.64 -8.08 -7.92
N ALA A 48 -7.94 -7.96 -7.63
CA ALA A 48 -8.94 -8.95 -8.04
C ALA A 48 -9.08 -9.05 -9.57
N SER A 49 -8.86 -7.94 -10.28
CA SER A 49 -8.88 -7.88 -11.75
C SER A 49 -7.60 -8.40 -12.42
N GLY A 50 -6.52 -8.61 -11.67
CA GLY A 50 -5.24 -9.07 -12.22
C GLY A 50 -4.46 -7.96 -12.93
N ASP A 51 -4.67 -6.70 -12.54
CA ASP A 51 -4.00 -5.54 -13.14
C ASP A 51 -2.53 -5.44 -12.69
N TYR A 52 -2.21 -5.96 -11.50
CA TYR A 52 -0.83 -6.04 -11.02
C TYR A 52 -0.11 -7.25 -11.64
N ARG A 53 1.10 -7.00 -12.15
CA ARG A 53 1.97 -8.01 -12.75
C ARG A 53 3.37 -7.89 -12.20
N VAL A 54 3.99 -9.03 -11.92
CA VAL A 54 5.43 -9.12 -11.64
C VAL A 54 6.12 -9.42 -12.96
N GLY A 55 7.15 -8.65 -13.31
CA GLY A 55 7.95 -8.93 -14.50
C GLY A 55 8.59 -10.31 -14.39
N ALA A 56 8.55 -11.09 -15.47
CA ALA A 56 9.29 -12.34 -15.53
C ALA A 56 10.79 -12.02 -15.59
N VAL A 57 11.54 -12.58 -14.64
CA VAL A 57 12.99 -12.71 -14.76
C VAL A 57 13.20 -14.09 -15.37
N GLU A 58 13.96 -14.16 -16.46
CA GLU A 58 14.38 -15.43 -17.03
C GLU A 58 15.05 -16.24 -15.92
N PRO A 59 14.58 -17.47 -15.62
CA PRO A 59 15.23 -18.27 -14.61
C PRO A 59 16.69 -18.48 -15.04
N PRO A 60 17.65 -18.44 -14.11
CA PRO A 60 19.04 -18.76 -14.45
C PRO A 60 19.08 -20.15 -15.12
N ASP A 61 19.95 -20.31 -16.12
CA ASP A 61 20.03 -21.52 -16.98
C ASP A 61 20.17 -22.85 -16.20
N ASP A 62 20.59 -22.79 -14.93
CA ASP A 62 20.76 -23.93 -14.02
C ASP A 62 19.49 -24.32 -13.24
N PHE A 63 18.33 -23.72 -13.53
CA PHE A 63 17.07 -24.12 -12.89
C PHE A 63 16.57 -25.46 -13.48
N ASP A 64 17.17 -26.57 -13.04
CA ASP A 64 16.66 -27.92 -13.31
C ASP A 64 15.33 -28.10 -12.57
N ALA A 65 14.23 -27.75 -13.24
CA ALA A 65 12.88 -28.10 -12.83
C ALA A 65 12.66 -29.60 -13.06
N GLY A 66 13.34 -30.41 -12.25
CA GLY A 66 13.31 -31.86 -12.35
C GLY A 66 11.89 -32.43 -12.17
N ALA A 67 11.47 -33.16 -13.21
CA ALA A 67 10.52 -34.28 -13.29
C ALA A 67 9.10 -34.13 -12.71
#